data_AF-A0A554QEK2-F1
#
_entry.id   AF-A0A554QEK2-F1
#
_cell.length_a   1.000
_cell.length_b   1.000
_cell.length_c   1.000
_cell.angle_alpha   90.00
_cell.angle_beta   90.00
_cell.angle_gamma   90.00
#
_symmetry.space_group_name_H-M   'P 1'
#
loop_
_entity.id
_entity.type
_entity.pdbx_description
1 polymer ?
#
loop_
_entity_poly.entity_id
_entity_poly.type
_entity_poly.pdbx_seq_one_letter_code
_entity_poly.pdbx_strand_id
1 'polypeptide(L)'
;MGQNPDRYALVTAGSEGSNDEVEFSRQELQIESVHPAWSVIGWRHKAVYDVVASSAAPLTIEDVLAAASIGRTSGYETLLDLRVAGLIAVENNQIVLGSVDLDTIAHLHGLATAVRERVVRHRAERIVWREWLAAREDARTPPDLPLDLYAVVEDAANPPDEAYYAALLDAGPST
;
A
#
# COMPACT_ATOMS: atom_id res chain seq x y z
N MET A 1 7.22 -3.17 -1.69
CA MET A 1 7.58 -1.82 -2.13
C MET A 1 8.62 -1.96 -3.21
N GLY A 2 8.38 -1.43 -4.41
CA GLY A 2 9.38 -1.38 -5.47
C GLY A 2 10.55 -0.47 -5.06
N GLN A 3 11.76 -0.74 -5.54
CA GLN A 3 12.96 0.03 -5.16
C GLN A 3 12.89 1.50 -5.58
N ASN A 4 12.16 1.82 -6.65
CA ASN A 4 11.85 3.18 -7.09
C ASN A 4 10.35 3.29 -7.42
N PRO A 5 9.48 3.55 -6.43
CA PRO A 5 8.04 3.67 -6.68
C PRO A 5 7.73 4.76 -7.72
N ASP A 6 8.54 5.81 -7.75
CA ASP A 6 8.41 6.94 -8.68
C ASP A 6 8.53 6.53 -10.15
N ARG A 7 9.28 5.45 -10.44
CA ARG A 7 9.47 4.92 -11.80
C ARG A 7 8.25 4.15 -12.31
N TYR A 8 7.33 3.77 -11.42
CA TYR A 8 6.12 2.99 -11.74
C TYR A 8 4.83 3.70 -11.32
N ALA A 9 4.93 4.93 -10.80
CA ALA A 9 3.77 5.76 -10.57
C ALA A 9 3.20 6.18 -11.93
N LEU A 10 2.02 5.63 -12.29
CA LEU A 10 1.27 6.04 -13.49
C LEU A 10 0.64 7.44 -13.36
N VAL A 11 0.89 8.10 -12.23
CA VAL A 11 0.51 9.48 -11.95
C VAL A 11 1.80 10.24 -11.78
N THR A 12 2.10 11.16 -12.69
CA THR A 12 3.08 12.21 -12.44
C THR A 12 2.57 13.04 -11.26
N ALA A 13 3.31 13.05 -10.15
CA ALA A 13 3.11 14.11 -9.16
C ALA A 13 3.27 15.43 -9.93
N GLY A 14 2.20 16.24 -10.00
CA GLY A 14 2.12 17.37 -10.91
C GLY A 14 3.29 18.32 -10.73
N SER A 15 4.27 18.26 -11.64
CA SER A 15 5.35 19.24 -11.73
C SER A 15 4.94 20.31 -12.75
N GLU A 16 3.99 21.15 -12.38
CA GLU A 16 3.82 22.44 -13.05
C GLU A 16 4.48 23.50 -12.17
N GLY A 17 5.72 23.85 -12.53
CA GLY A 17 6.29 25.17 -12.34
C GLY A 17 6.11 25.83 -10.97
N SER A 18 6.66 25.22 -9.92
CA SER A 18 7.04 25.94 -8.71
C SER A 18 8.06 25.09 -7.97
N ASN A 19 9.27 25.61 -7.77
CA ASN A 19 10.20 25.12 -6.73
C ASN A 19 9.67 25.53 -5.35
N ASP A 20 8.41 25.28 -5.06
CA ASP A 20 7.99 25.05 -3.70
C ASP A 20 8.30 23.58 -3.48
N GLU A 21 9.31 23.32 -2.64
CA GLU A 21 9.36 22.09 -1.89
C GLU A 21 8.01 21.96 -1.20
N VAL A 22 7.08 21.27 -1.87
CA VAL A 22 5.98 20.63 -1.18
C VAL A 22 6.68 19.58 -0.36
N GLU A 23 7.15 19.99 0.82
CA GLU A 23 7.16 19.16 1.99
C GLU A 23 5.77 18.52 2.00
N PHE A 24 5.65 17.37 1.34
CA PHE A 24 4.76 16.33 1.79
C PHE A 24 5.20 16.16 3.22
N SER A 25 4.55 16.91 4.10
CA SER A 25 4.49 16.64 5.50
C SER A 25 4.20 15.16 5.51
N ARG A 26 5.26 14.37 5.75
CA ARG A 26 5.18 12.96 6.04
C ARG A 26 4.55 12.92 7.43
N GLN A 27 3.34 13.46 7.54
CA GLN A 27 2.33 12.97 8.45
C GLN A 27 2.19 11.53 7.98
N GLU A 28 3.03 10.69 8.58
CA GLU A 28 2.83 9.27 8.62
C GLU A 28 1.38 9.12 9.03
N LEU A 29 0.50 8.93 8.04
CA LEU A 29 -0.86 8.51 8.27
C LEU A 29 -0.69 7.25 9.09
N GLN A 30 -0.83 7.38 10.41
CA GLN A 30 -0.65 6.27 11.31
C GLN A 30 -1.83 5.37 11.01
N ILE A 31 -1.56 4.37 10.17
CA ILE A 31 -2.51 3.32 9.89
C ILE A 31 -2.65 2.57 11.20
N GLU A 32 -3.70 2.91 11.94
CA GLU A 32 -4.01 2.26 13.21
C GLU A 32 -4.08 0.75 12.96
N SER A 33 -3.32 0.00 13.76
CA SER A 33 -3.28 -1.44 13.60
C SER A 33 -4.64 -2.01 13.98
N VAL A 34 -5.28 -2.59 12.99
CA VAL A 34 -6.52 -3.32 13.16
C VAL A 34 -6.32 -4.51 14.10
N HIS A 35 -7.15 -4.59 15.14
CA HIS A 35 -7.11 -5.71 16.08
C HIS A 35 -7.37 -7.06 15.38
N PRO A 36 -6.57 -8.12 15.61
CA PRO A 36 -6.67 -9.37 14.87
C PRO A 36 -7.98 -10.14 15.09
N ALA A 37 -8.65 -9.95 16.23
CA ALA A 37 -9.94 -10.57 16.53
C ALA A 37 -11.00 -10.33 15.44
N TRP A 38 -10.93 -9.19 14.73
CA TRP A 38 -11.84 -8.89 13.62
C TRP A 38 -11.74 -9.85 12.44
N SER A 39 -10.64 -10.59 12.30
CA SER A 39 -10.54 -11.66 11.30
C SER A 39 -11.44 -12.87 11.60
N VAL A 40 -11.77 -13.09 12.88
CA VAL A 40 -12.66 -14.18 13.33
C VAL A 40 -14.10 -13.72 13.36
N ILE A 41 -14.34 -12.53 13.91
CA ILE A 41 -15.69 -11.96 14.10
C ILE A 41 -16.27 -11.47 12.78
N GLY A 42 -15.40 -10.94 11.90
CA GLY A 42 -15.78 -10.34 10.63
C GLY A 42 -15.65 -8.82 10.66
N TRP A 43 -15.05 -8.26 9.60
CA TRP A 43 -14.72 -6.84 9.52
C TRP A 43 -15.93 -5.91 9.58
N ARG A 44 -17.07 -6.36 9.03
CA ARG A 44 -18.30 -5.57 8.96
C ARG A 44 -18.83 -5.12 10.33
N HIS A 45 -18.47 -5.84 11.39
CA HIS A 45 -18.95 -5.56 12.74
C HIS A 45 -18.15 -4.45 13.45
N LYS A 46 -16.95 -4.13 12.97
CA LYS A 46 -16.06 -3.14 13.59
C LYS A 46 -16.71 -1.77 13.69
N ALA A 47 -17.34 -1.29 12.62
CA ALA A 47 -17.93 0.05 12.59
C ALA A 47 -18.97 0.25 13.71
N VAL A 48 -19.81 -0.76 13.96
CA VAL A 48 -20.82 -0.72 15.02
C VAL A 48 -20.18 -0.82 16.40
N TYR A 49 -19.19 -1.70 16.58
CA TYR A 49 -18.48 -1.80 17.86
C TYR A 49 -17.72 -0.51 18.19
N ASP A 50 -17.04 0.11 17.23
CA ASP A 50 -16.29 1.35 17.43
C ASP A 50 -17.20 2.49 17.88
N VAL A 51 -18.44 2.58 17.34
CA VAL A 51 -19.45 3.55 17.80
C VAL A 51 -19.80 3.32 19.27
N VAL A 52 -20.01 2.08 19.68
CA VAL A 52 -20.31 1.74 21.08
C VAL A 52 -19.11 2.00 21.99
N ALA A 53 -17.90 1.62 21.55
CA ALA A 53 -16.67 1.74 22.32
C ALA A 53 -16.17 3.18 22.48
N SER A 54 -16.44 4.05 21.48
CA SER A 54 -16.08 5.47 21.52
C SER A 54 -17.14 6.34 22.20
N SER A 55 -18.33 5.81 22.46
CA SER A 55 -19.40 6.56 23.12
C SER A 55 -19.15 6.71 24.61
N ALA A 56 -19.25 7.93 25.12
CA ALA A 56 -19.17 8.21 26.56
C ALA A 56 -20.47 7.84 27.32
N ALA A 57 -21.56 7.59 26.61
CA ALA A 57 -22.87 7.27 27.19
C ALA A 57 -23.51 6.05 26.49
N PRO A 58 -24.34 5.26 27.19
CA PRO A 58 -25.08 4.17 26.56
C PRO A 58 -26.00 4.70 25.45
N LEU A 59 -25.99 4.03 24.29
CA LEU A 59 -26.74 4.44 23.10
C LEU A 59 -27.95 3.52 22.89
N THR A 60 -29.03 4.03 22.32
CA THR A 60 -30.09 3.15 21.84
C THR A 60 -29.64 2.42 20.57
N ILE A 61 -30.35 1.34 20.22
CA ILE A 61 -30.10 0.62 18.95
C ILE A 61 -30.12 1.58 17.76
N GLU A 62 -31.14 2.43 17.68
CA GLU A 62 -31.31 3.36 16.54
C GLU A 62 -30.17 4.39 16.47
N ASP A 63 -29.70 4.89 17.61
CA ASP A 63 -28.57 5.82 17.65
C ASP A 63 -27.28 5.15 17.14
N VAL A 64 -27.05 3.90 17.54
CA VAL A 64 -25.88 3.13 17.07
C VAL A 64 -25.95 2.90 15.57
N LEU A 65 -27.10 2.49 15.04
CA LEU A 65 -27.25 2.24 13.60
C LEU A 65 -27.11 3.53 12.78
N ALA A 66 -27.65 4.64 13.27
CA ALA A 66 -27.51 5.95 12.65
C ALA A 66 -26.05 6.42 12.65
N ALA A 67 -25.37 6.35 13.80
CA ALA A 67 -23.96 6.74 13.92
C ALA A 67 -23.03 5.85 13.08
N ALA A 68 -23.30 4.55 12.99
CA ALA A 68 -22.55 3.62 12.14
C ALA A 68 -22.92 3.71 10.65
N SER A 69 -23.91 4.54 10.27
CA SER A 69 -24.40 4.70 8.91
C SER A 69 -24.79 3.38 8.22
N ILE A 70 -25.41 2.47 8.97
CA ILE A 70 -25.79 1.13 8.51
C ILE A 70 -27.31 0.97 8.44
N GLY A 71 -27.81 0.28 7.41
CA GLY A 71 -29.24 0.00 7.27
C GLY A 71 -29.75 -0.94 8.37
N ARG A 72 -31.03 -0.81 8.75
CA ARG A 72 -31.64 -1.54 9.87
C ARG A 72 -31.38 -3.05 9.86
N THR A 73 -31.71 -3.76 8.78
CA THR A 73 -31.56 -5.22 8.71
C THR A 73 -30.12 -5.67 8.98
N SER A 74 -29.16 -5.09 8.28
CA SER A 74 -27.72 -5.37 8.46
C SER A 74 -27.20 -4.96 9.84
N GLY A 75 -27.74 -3.85 10.37
CA GLY A 75 -27.47 -3.37 11.72
C GLY A 75 -27.91 -4.35 12.81
N TYR A 76 -29.14 -4.87 12.72
CA TYR A 76 -29.66 -5.85 13.67
C TYR A 76 -28.88 -7.18 13.61
N GLU A 77 -28.52 -7.67 12.43
CA GLU A 77 -27.64 -8.84 12.29
C GLU A 77 -26.27 -8.58 12.94
N THR A 78 -25.69 -7.40 12.69
CA THR A 78 -24.40 -7.01 13.27
C THR A 78 -24.44 -6.93 14.79
N LEU A 79 -25.51 -6.36 15.35
CA LEU A 79 -25.70 -6.28 16.80
C LEU A 79 -25.91 -7.65 17.43
N LEU A 80 -26.63 -8.55 16.74
CA LEU A 80 -26.80 -9.93 17.20
C LEU A 80 -25.46 -10.66 17.22
N ASP A 81 -24.68 -10.58 16.15
CA ASP A 81 -23.36 -11.22 16.04
C ASP A 81 -22.40 -10.70 17.12
N LEU A 82 -22.36 -9.39 17.34
CA LEU A 82 -21.54 -8.77 18.40
C LEU A 82 -21.98 -9.19 19.81
N ARG A 83 -23.28 -9.32 20.04
CA ARG A 83 -23.83 -9.79 21.32
C ARG A 83 -23.52 -11.25 21.57
N VAL A 84 -23.62 -12.09 20.54
CA VAL A 84 -23.25 -13.52 20.60
C VAL A 84 -21.76 -13.67 20.90
N ALA A 85 -20.92 -12.82 20.31
CA ALA A 85 -19.49 -12.76 20.61
C ALA A 85 -19.18 -12.21 22.03
N GLY A 86 -20.19 -11.68 22.74
CA GLY A 86 -20.04 -11.10 24.08
C GLY A 86 -19.37 -9.73 24.12
N LEU A 87 -19.12 -9.12 22.96
CA LEU A 87 -18.48 -7.80 22.83
C LEU A 87 -19.40 -6.64 23.21
N ILE A 88 -20.72 -6.85 23.09
CA ILE A 88 -21.73 -5.89 23.52
C ILE A 88 -22.81 -6.59 24.34
N ALA A 89 -23.50 -5.82 25.16
CA ALA A 89 -24.69 -6.24 25.89
C ALA A 89 -25.82 -5.22 25.71
N VAL A 90 -27.04 -5.63 26.07
CA VAL A 90 -28.21 -4.76 26.09
C VAL A 90 -28.71 -4.66 27.52
N GLU A 91 -28.67 -3.46 28.08
CA GLU A 91 -29.10 -3.15 29.44
C GLU A 91 -30.10 -2.00 29.39
N ASN A 92 -31.27 -2.14 30.03
CA ASN A 92 -32.30 -1.09 30.06
C ASN A 92 -32.63 -0.47 28.68
N ASN A 93 -32.66 -1.31 27.63
CA ASN A 93 -32.89 -0.91 26.24
C ASN A 93 -31.78 -0.01 25.63
N GLN A 94 -30.58 -0.06 26.21
CA GLN A 94 -29.38 0.61 25.72
C GLN A 94 -28.28 -0.40 25.42
N ILE A 95 -27.47 -0.13 24.42
CA ILE A 95 -26.30 -0.91 24.06
C ILE A 95 -25.11 -0.43 24.90
N VAL A 96 -24.44 -1.38 25.53
CA VAL A 96 -23.22 -1.17 26.32
C VAL A 96 -22.14 -2.16 25.87
N LEU A 97 -20.89 -1.90 26.23
CA LEU A 97 -19.82 -2.89 26.06
C LEU A 97 -20.11 -4.14 26.89
N GLY A 98 -19.80 -5.30 26.32
CA GLY A 98 -20.00 -6.58 26.98
C GLY A 98 -18.87 -6.95 27.93
N SER A 99 -18.96 -8.14 28.53
CA SER A 99 -17.95 -8.66 29.46
C SER A 99 -16.73 -9.28 28.77
N VAL A 100 -16.80 -9.49 27.45
CA VAL A 100 -15.71 -10.02 26.64
C VAL A 100 -15.06 -8.87 25.88
N ASP A 101 -13.74 -8.78 25.92
CA ASP A 101 -12.96 -7.84 25.12
C ASP A 101 -12.34 -8.52 23.88
N LEU A 102 -11.82 -7.69 22.97
CA LEU A 102 -11.19 -8.17 21.74
C LEU A 102 -9.93 -9.02 22.03
N ASP A 103 -9.19 -8.70 23.09
CA ASP A 103 -7.99 -9.43 23.52
C ASP A 103 -8.33 -10.86 23.97
N THR A 104 -9.42 -11.05 24.70
CA THR A 104 -9.93 -12.36 25.12
C THR A 104 -10.26 -13.21 23.90
N ILE A 105 -10.95 -12.66 22.91
CA ILE A 105 -11.24 -13.36 21.66
C ILE A 105 -9.94 -13.72 20.93
N ALA A 106 -9.00 -12.78 20.83
CA ALA A 106 -7.72 -13.06 20.18
C ALA A 106 -6.91 -14.15 20.90
N HIS A 107 -6.97 -14.19 22.23
CA HIS A 107 -6.32 -15.21 23.04
C HIS A 107 -6.95 -16.60 22.82
N LEU A 108 -8.29 -16.69 22.92
CA LEU A 108 -9.03 -17.94 22.72
C LEU A 108 -8.80 -18.55 21.34
N HIS A 109 -8.63 -17.71 20.32
CA HIS A 109 -8.37 -18.14 18.95
C HIS A 109 -6.87 -18.22 18.59
N GLY A 110 -5.95 -18.01 19.55
CA GLY A 110 -4.51 -18.13 19.33
C GLY A 110 -3.94 -17.13 18.31
N LEU A 111 -4.61 -15.98 18.11
CA LEU A 111 -4.31 -15.07 17.01
C LEU A 111 -2.95 -14.38 17.14
N ALA A 112 -2.46 -14.18 18.36
CA ALA A 112 -1.13 -13.62 18.59
C ALA A 112 -0.02 -14.50 17.97
N THR A 113 -0.18 -15.82 17.99
CA THR A 113 0.78 -16.73 17.35
C THR A 113 0.62 -16.72 15.84
N ALA A 114 -0.61 -16.81 15.34
CA ALA A 114 -0.89 -16.76 13.89
C ALA A 114 -0.38 -15.45 13.24
N VAL A 115 -0.54 -14.31 13.90
CA VAL A 115 -0.03 -13.01 13.43
C VAL A 115 1.49 -13.03 13.40
N ARG A 116 2.17 -13.52 14.45
CA ARG A 116 3.64 -13.62 14.47
C ARG A 116 4.17 -14.50 13.35
N GLU A 117 3.58 -15.67 13.14
CA GLU A 117 3.97 -16.57 12.05
C GLU A 117 3.81 -15.91 10.68
N ARG A 118 2.69 -15.22 10.46
CA ARG A 118 2.44 -14.46 9.24
C ARG A 118 3.48 -13.36 9.03
N VAL A 119 3.84 -12.62 10.08
CA VAL A 119 4.87 -11.56 10.02
C VAL A 119 6.23 -12.15 9.68
N VAL A 120 6.63 -13.25 10.32
CA VAL A 120 7.92 -13.91 10.06
C VAL A 120 7.99 -14.39 8.62
N ARG A 121 6.96 -15.10 8.15
CA ARG A 121 6.87 -15.58 6.77
C ARG A 121 6.95 -14.44 5.76
N HIS A 122 6.16 -13.38 5.94
CA HIS A 122 6.19 -12.23 5.02
C HIS A 122 7.52 -11.48 5.04
N ARG A 123 8.19 -11.39 6.20
CA ARG A 123 9.54 -10.82 6.27
C ARG A 123 10.53 -11.62 5.45
N ALA A 124 10.50 -12.95 5.55
CA ALA A 124 11.35 -13.84 4.76
C ALA A 124 11.06 -13.71 3.26
N GLU A 125 9.79 -13.78 2.85
CA GLU A 125 9.37 -13.56 1.46
C GLU A 125 9.85 -12.21 0.90
N ARG A 126 9.76 -11.15 1.72
CA ARG A 126 10.24 -9.81 1.32
C ARG A 126 11.75 -9.69 1.24
N ILE A 127 12.52 -10.53 1.93
CA ILE A 127 13.97 -10.58 1.77
C ILE A 127 14.30 -11.21 0.42
N VAL A 128 13.77 -12.41 0.17
CA VAL A 128 13.96 -13.13 -1.10
C VAL A 128 13.52 -12.29 -2.30
N TRP A 129 12.35 -11.65 -2.20
CA TRP A 129 11.86 -10.77 -3.25
C TRP A 129 12.80 -9.58 -3.50
N ARG A 130 13.36 -8.97 -2.44
CA ARG A 130 14.28 -7.84 -2.59
C ARG A 130 15.58 -8.26 -3.25
N GLU A 131 16.12 -9.42 -2.89
CA GLU A 131 17.32 -9.98 -3.52
C GLU A 131 17.09 -10.26 -5.01
N TRP A 132 15.96 -10.90 -5.33
CA TRP A 132 15.58 -11.13 -6.72
C TRP A 132 15.43 -9.83 -7.51
N LEU A 133 14.80 -8.81 -6.90
CA LEU A 133 14.58 -7.52 -7.54
C LEU A 133 15.91 -6.80 -7.80
N ALA A 134 16.84 -6.83 -6.83
CA ALA A 134 18.16 -6.21 -6.96
C ALA A 134 18.98 -6.85 -8.10
N ALA A 135 19.07 -8.18 -8.13
CA ALA A 135 19.78 -8.90 -9.20
C ALA A 135 19.19 -8.62 -10.60
N ARG A 136 17.87 -8.41 -10.66
CA ARG A 136 17.18 -8.08 -11.91
C ARG A 136 17.44 -6.64 -12.36
N GLU A 137 17.57 -5.70 -11.44
CA GLU A 137 17.92 -4.32 -11.80
C GLU A 137 19.38 -4.24 -12.27
N ASP A 138 20.31 -4.91 -11.59
CA ASP A 138 21.72 -4.99 -12.00
C ASP A 138 21.87 -5.56 -13.43
N ALA A 139 21.07 -6.57 -13.77
CA ALA A 139 21.08 -7.14 -15.13
C ALA A 139 20.46 -6.22 -16.21
N ARG A 140 19.67 -5.22 -15.82
CA ARG A 140 19.02 -4.26 -16.73
C ARG A 140 19.81 -2.99 -16.91
N THR A 141 20.62 -2.61 -15.92
CA THR A 141 21.54 -1.49 -16.03
C THR A 141 22.61 -1.87 -17.05
N PRO A 142 22.68 -1.18 -18.22
CA PRO A 142 23.80 -1.36 -19.13
C PRO A 142 25.09 -1.07 -18.37
N PRO A 143 26.20 -1.78 -18.63
CA PRO A 143 27.49 -1.34 -18.11
C PRO A 143 27.69 0.12 -18.52
N ASP A 144 28.23 0.94 -17.60
CA ASP A 144 28.65 2.31 -17.93
C ASP A 144 29.59 2.20 -19.14
N LEU A 145 29.06 2.51 -20.32
CA LEU A 145 29.89 2.59 -21.51
C LEU A 145 30.91 3.70 -21.21
N PRO A 146 32.21 3.46 -21.35
CA PRO A 146 33.18 4.52 -21.20
C PRO A 146 32.75 5.68 -22.10
N LEU A 147 32.63 6.88 -21.51
CA LEU A 147 32.22 8.10 -22.21
C LEU A 147 33.08 8.38 -23.46
N ASP A 148 34.26 7.76 -23.52
CA ASP A 148 35.18 7.75 -24.67
C ASP A 148 34.56 7.12 -25.95
N LEU A 149 33.54 6.27 -25.86
CA LEU A 149 32.86 5.68 -27.04
C LEU A 149 31.89 6.65 -27.73
N TYR A 150 31.50 7.74 -27.06
CA TYR A 150 30.69 8.82 -27.65
C TYR A 150 31.53 9.99 -28.15
N ALA A 151 32.86 9.90 -28.10
CA ALA A 151 33.73 10.75 -28.91
C ALA A 151 33.64 10.31 -30.38
N VAL A 152 32.47 10.52 -31.00
CA VAL A 152 32.43 10.79 -32.43
C VAL A 152 33.37 11.98 -32.61
N VAL A 153 34.48 11.74 -33.29
CA VAL A 153 35.34 12.80 -33.81
C VAL A 153 34.46 13.59 -34.80
N GLU A 154 33.69 14.54 -34.29
CA GLU A 154 33.28 15.70 -35.07
C GLU A 154 34.56 16.51 -35.31
N ASP A 155 35.34 16.10 -36.31
CA ASP A 155 36.29 17.00 -36.95
C ASP A 155 35.50 18.03 -37.76
N ALA A 156 34.80 18.92 -37.04
CA ALA A 156 34.07 20.05 -37.62
C ALA A 156 35.02 21.06 -38.31
N ALA A 157 36.34 20.86 -38.25
CA ALA A 157 37.33 21.71 -38.88
C ALA A 157 37.70 21.29 -40.31
N ASN A 158 37.39 20.05 -40.72
CA ASN A 158 37.70 19.58 -42.06
C ASN A 158 36.47 18.91 -42.71
N PRO A 159 35.63 19.67 -43.44
CA PRO A 159 34.54 19.05 -44.20
C PRO A 159 35.13 17.99 -45.16
N PRO A 160 34.50 16.81 -45.29
CA PRO A 160 35.03 15.77 -46.15
C PRO A 160 35.14 16.29 -47.60
N ASP A 161 36.20 15.88 -48.30
CA ASP A 161 36.46 16.35 -49.66
C ASP A 161 35.44 15.80 -50.65
N GLU A 162 35.26 16.46 -51.79
CA GLU A 162 34.29 16.07 -52.83
C GLU A 162 34.55 14.64 -53.37
N ALA A 163 35.79 14.15 -53.26
CA ALA A 163 36.18 12.79 -53.64
C ALA A 163 35.55 11.73 -52.73
N TYR A 164 35.37 12.02 -51.44
CA TYR A 164 34.65 11.15 -50.50
C TYR A 164 33.18 10.94 -50.91
N TYR A 165 32.51 12.01 -51.35
CA TYR A 165 31.11 11.97 -51.77
C TYR A 165 30.97 11.22 -53.10
N ALA A 166 31.92 11.40 -54.02
CA ALA A 166 31.97 10.66 -55.28
C ALA A 166 32.17 9.15 -55.06
N ALA A 167 33.07 8.76 -54.14
CA ALA A 167 33.29 7.35 -53.80
C ALA A 167 32.06 6.69 -53.15
N LEU A 168 31.32 7.44 -52.32
CA LEU A 168 30.12 6.97 -51.65
C LEU A 168 28.92 6.80 -52.61
N LEU A 169 28.91 7.55 -53.71
CA LEU A 169 27.90 7.45 -54.77
C LEU A 169 28.26 6.39 -55.83
N ASP A 170 29.54 6.13 -56.07
CA ASP A 170 30.02 5.07 -56.98
C ASP A 170 29.86 3.67 -56.37
N ALA A 171 30.02 3.56 -55.05
CA ALA A 171 29.65 2.37 -54.28
C ALA A 171 28.11 2.30 -54.09
N GLY A 172 27.38 2.12 -55.19
CA GLY A 172 25.93 1.89 -55.16
C GLY A 172 25.54 0.76 -54.20
N PRO A 173 24.28 0.76 -53.69
CA PRO A 173 23.86 -0.17 -52.64
C PRO A 173 24.02 -1.61 -53.10
N SER A 174 24.80 -2.40 -52.36
CA SER A 174 24.93 -3.83 -52.58
C SER A 174 23.57 -4.50 -52.34
N THR A 175 22.91 -4.92 -53.42
CA THR A 175 21.87 -5.98 -53.37
C THR A 175 22.51 -7.33 -53.12
#